data_AF-A0A8X6GHW9-F1
#
_entry.id   AF-A0A8X6GHW9-F1
#
_cell.length_a   1.000
_cell.length_b   1.000
_cell.length_c   1.000
_cell.angle_alpha   90.00
_cell.angle_beta   90.00
_cell.angle_gamma   90.00
#
_symmetry.space_group_name_H-M   'P 1'
#
loop_
_entity.id
_entity.type
_entity.pdbx_description
1 polymer ?
#
loop_
_entity_poly.entity_id
_entity_poly.type
_entity_poly.pdbx_seq_one_letter_code
_entity_poly.pdbx_strand_id
1 'polypeptide(L)'
;MQLPETFLSLRQMCFSKTALRVFNDPEVRHFVNTHDIHNCIWTSDEIESLLGKQPATLLNYAQVQEILSKRVISNLSQEYKHRFTGDGKYHSLPNKQWEVLLNQKLSSLSLPNIFKKEVTAFVRLVLIESYKWFQDHKSIIKSTENLQNHFQWTQDNKIDRQKTAKSIILDDSIDIIDRFILASNYCFQEDVLSIWGILDDAQRDIFQEGDFNIVQIWANWARYGEELNWEEIALYSRLGLQRYFPKLEQEKRLRRLLRYRRGIWINYHELQFCLSTLDQNDQNEILKKFPFQVIEVFLDWPVQEKLLDVVELLWPYLSLENFRDFLDLILCQKHLLNWIGYDYITLVKKLYKRCPFEHWKFIEKDSFYSPLKFALYYGTSHSFPHALREQSNDDNFLALHSGTTAFVISKYKGDFFRFMLPLHKIFFPYPRTNMRCFIQD
;
A
#
# COMPACT_ATOMS: atom_id res chain seq x y z
N MET A 1 23.49 16.87 14.97
CA MET A 1 22.76 15.57 14.92
C MET A 1 22.89 15.09 13.49
N GLN A 2 23.93 14.30 13.18
CA GLN A 2 24.02 13.64 11.88
C GLN A 2 22.88 12.63 11.83
N LEU A 3 22.08 12.62 10.75
CA LEU A 3 21.22 11.46 10.51
C LEU A 3 22.13 10.23 10.52
N PRO A 4 21.82 9.20 11.31
CA PRO A 4 22.70 8.06 11.41
C PRO A 4 22.96 7.49 10.01
N GLU A 5 24.20 7.06 9.74
CA GLU A 5 24.61 6.40 8.48
C GLU A 5 23.68 5.24 8.08
N THR A 6 22.78 4.80 8.97
CA THR A 6 21.66 3.89 8.72
C THR A 6 20.64 4.40 7.69
N PHE A 7 20.55 5.71 7.42
CA PHE A 7 19.64 6.25 6.37
C PHE A 7 20.14 5.98 4.94
N LEU A 8 21.46 5.86 4.73
CA LEU A 8 22.08 5.74 3.41
C LEU A 8 22.78 4.39 3.15
N SER A 9 23.15 3.60 4.17
CA SER A 9 24.04 2.43 4.00
C SER A 9 23.39 1.04 3.85
N LEU A 10 22.07 0.89 3.80
CA LEU A 10 21.46 -0.45 3.88
C LEU A 10 20.64 -0.84 2.65
N ARG A 11 21.36 -1.06 1.54
CA ARG A 11 20.79 -1.51 0.26
C ARG A 11 20.76 -3.04 0.08
N GLN A 12 21.12 -3.85 1.10
CA GLN A 12 21.45 -5.28 0.85
C GLN A 12 21.05 -6.34 1.90
N MET A 13 20.20 -6.08 2.89
CA MET A 13 20.07 -7.02 4.04
C MET A 13 18.72 -7.68 4.33
N CYS A 14 17.64 -7.37 3.62
CA CYS A 14 16.36 -8.02 3.91
C CYS A 14 16.02 -8.96 2.76
N PHE A 15 16.34 -10.27 2.92
CA PHE A 15 15.54 -11.43 2.45
C PHE A 15 16.37 -12.72 2.35
N SER A 16 17.70 -12.66 2.25
CA SER A 16 18.50 -13.89 2.11
C SER A 16 18.41 -14.78 3.36
N LYS A 17 18.38 -14.22 4.58
CA LYS A 17 18.48 -15.02 5.82
C LYS A 17 17.24 -15.83 6.20
N THR A 18 16.03 -15.37 5.86
CA THR A 18 14.79 -16.09 6.23
C THR A 18 14.50 -17.21 5.23
N ALA A 19 14.70 -16.97 3.94
CA ALA A 19 14.57 -18.00 2.90
C ALA A 19 15.66 -19.08 3.02
N LEU A 20 16.92 -18.71 3.31
CA LEU A 20 17.99 -19.70 3.57
C LEU A 20 17.72 -20.57 4.81
N ARG A 21 16.97 -20.09 5.81
CA ARG A 21 16.62 -20.90 7.00
C ARG A 21 15.62 -22.01 6.68
N VAL A 22 14.64 -21.75 5.82
CA VAL A 22 13.60 -22.72 5.44
C VAL A 22 14.17 -23.82 4.53
N PHE A 23 15.07 -23.48 3.60
CA PHE A 23 15.73 -24.47 2.72
C PHE A 23 16.92 -25.20 3.38
N ASN A 24 17.41 -24.70 4.52
CA ASN A 24 18.38 -25.42 5.35
C ASN A 24 17.72 -26.30 6.41
N ASP A 25 16.38 -26.31 6.48
CA ASP A 25 15.64 -27.20 7.34
C ASP A 25 15.78 -28.67 6.84
N PRO A 26 16.25 -29.60 7.69
CA PRO A 26 16.45 -30.99 7.29
C PRO A 26 15.18 -31.70 6.83
N GLU A 27 14.00 -31.36 7.37
CA GLU A 27 12.72 -31.97 6.98
C GLU A 27 12.29 -31.48 5.59
N VAL A 28 12.55 -30.21 5.29
CA VAL A 28 12.30 -29.61 3.97
C VAL A 28 13.21 -30.22 2.90
N ARG A 29 14.51 -30.39 3.19
CA ARG A 29 15.43 -31.06 2.27
C ARG A 29 15.07 -32.52 2.07
N HIS A 30 14.68 -33.22 3.14
CA HIS A 30 14.27 -34.61 3.05
C HIS A 30 13.00 -34.76 2.20
N PHE A 31 12.01 -33.89 2.38
CA PHE A 31 10.78 -33.85 1.58
C PHE A 31 11.04 -33.62 0.08
N VAL A 32 11.92 -32.67 -0.27
CA VAL A 32 12.32 -32.38 -1.66
C VAL A 32 13.12 -33.53 -2.29
N ASN A 33 13.92 -34.25 -1.51
CA ASN A 33 14.80 -35.31 -2.01
C ASN A 33 14.15 -36.70 -2.10
N THR A 34 13.00 -36.93 -1.47
CA THR A 34 12.41 -38.28 -1.32
C THR A 34 11.10 -38.50 -2.06
N HIS A 35 10.48 -37.46 -2.61
CA HIS A 35 9.16 -37.57 -3.24
C HIS A 35 9.23 -37.24 -4.73
N ASP A 36 8.87 -38.24 -5.54
CA ASP A 36 8.63 -38.13 -6.98
C ASP A 36 7.44 -37.18 -7.22
N ILE A 37 7.67 -36.06 -7.89
CA ILE A 37 6.72 -34.94 -8.03
C ILE A 37 5.67 -35.26 -9.12
N HIS A 38 4.99 -36.40 -9.00
CA HIS A 38 4.00 -36.84 -9.98
C HIS A 38 2.54 -36.56 -9.61
N ASN A 39 2.27 -35.89 -8.48
CA ASN A 39 0.89 -35.59 -8.08
C ASN A 39 0.74 -34.17 -7.49
N CYS A 40 0.71 -33.15 -8.36
CA CYS A 40 0.25 -31.80 -8.04
C CYS A 40 -0.20 -31.11 -9.33
N ILE A 41 -1.49 -30.72 -9.46
CA ILE A 41 -2.21 -29.73 -10.33
C ILE A 41 -1.67 -29.42 -11.75
N TRP A 42 -0.60 -30.06 -12.19
CA TRP A 42 0.15 -29.82 -13.39
C TRP A 42 0.24 -31.18 -14.07
N THR A 43 -0.04 -31.24 -15.36
CA THR A 43 0.34 -32.44 -16.10
C THR A 43 1.87 -32.53 -16.17
N SER A 44 2.42 -33.74 -16.30
CA SER A 44 3.86 -33.94 -16.54
C SER A 44 4.36 -33.04 -17.69
N ASP A 45 3.52 -32.88 -18.72
CA ASP A 45 3.79 -32.06 -19.89
C ASP A 45 3.83 -30.55 -19.59
N GLU A 46 3.03 -30.05 -18.63
CA GLU A 46 3.06 -28.64 -18.21
C GLU A 46 4.28 -28.33 -17.35
N ILE A 47 4.70 -29.26 -16.49
CA ILE A 47 5.95 -29.16 -15.74
C ILE A 47 7.13 -29.22 -16.73
N GLU A 48 7.16 -30.18 -17.65
CA GLU A 48 8.25 -30.32 -18.64
C GLU A 48 8.36 -29.15 -19.62
N SER A 49 7.22 -28.57 -20.02
CA SER A 49 7.14 -27.33 -20.79
C SER A 49 7.69 -26.12 -20.01
N LEU A 50 7.41 -26.04 -18.70
CA LEU A 50 7.90 -24.99 -17.80
C LEU A 50 9.36 -25.19 -17.36
N LEU A 51 9.85 -26.43 -17.35
CA LEU A 51 11.21 -26.81 -16.95
C LEU A 51 12.25 -26.73 -18.07
N GLY A 52 11.83 -26.61 -19.33
CA GLY A 52 12.74 -26.49 -20.47
C GLY A 52 13.90 -27.49 -20.42
N LYS A 53 13.63 -28.81 -20.40
CA LYS A 53 14.63 -29.89 -20.28
C LYS A 53 15.69 -29.74 -19.15
N GLN A 54 15.54 -28.81 -18.20
CA GLN A 54 16.44 -28.71 -17.07
C GLN A 54 15.86 -29.46 -15.87
N PRO A 55 16.69 -30.24 -15.15
CA PRO A 55 16.23 -31.04 -14.02
C PRO A 55 15.65 -30.15 -12.91
N ALA A 56 14.59 -30.64 -12.25
CA ALA A 56 13.84 -29.98 -11.17
C ALA A 56 14.69 -29.49 -9.97
N THR A 57 15.96 -29.88 -9.91
CA THR A 57 16.95 -29.47 -8.90
C THR A 57 17.56 -28.08 -9.14
N LEU A 58 17.23 -27.39 -10.25
CA LEU A 58 17.85 -26.11 -10.63
C LEU A 58 16.92 -24.88 -10.59
N LEU A 59 15.63 -25.06 -10.31
CA LEU A 59 14.72 -23.94 -10.14
C LEU A 59 15.06 -23.20 -8.85
N ASN A 60 15.63 -22.01 -8.98
CA ASN A 60 15.88 -21.18 -7.82
C ASN A 60 14.54 -20.62 -7.30
N TYR A 61 14.50 -20.32 -6.01
CA TYR A 61 13.31 -19.79 -5.33
C TYR A 61 12.65 -18.60 -6.05
N ALA A 62 13.44 -17.74 -6.72
CA ALA A 62 12.92 -16.58 -7.43
C ALA A 62 12.06 -16.96 -8.64
N GLN A 63 12.43 -18.02 -9.37
CA GLN A 63 11.65 -18.51 -10.51
C GLN A 63 10.33 -19.16 -10.07
N VAL A 64 10.33 -19.93 -8.97
CA VAL A 64 9.11 -20.47 -8.38
C VAL A 64 8.19 -19.35 -7.88
N GLN A 65 8.75 -18.32 -7.24
CA GLN A 65 8.00 -17.13 -6.83
C GLN A 65 7.40 -16.37 -8.01
N GLU A 66 8.15 -16.21 -9.10
CA GLU A 66 7.68 -15.53 -10.30
C GLU A 66 6.51 -16.29 -10.95
N ILE A 67 6.64 -17.62 -11.08
CA ILE A 67 5.60 -18.47 -11.66
C ILE A 67 4.35 -18.49 -10.78
N LEU A 68 4.52 -18.67 -9.46
CA LEU A 68 3.41 -18.63 -8.51
C LEU A 68 2.73 -17.26 -8.52
N SER A 69 3.50 -16.17 -8.52
CA SER A 69 2.96 -14.81 -8.65
C SER A 69 2.13 -14.67 -9.92
N LYS A 70 2.70 -14.95 -11.10
CA LYS A 70 2.02 -14.79 -12.40
C LYS A 70 0.72 -15.61 -12.47
N ARG A 71 0.75 -16.88 -12.06
CA ARG A 71 -0.43 -17.76 -12.12
C ARG A 71 -1.47 -17.43 -11.06
N VAL A 72 -1.05 -17.15 -9.82
CA VAL A 72 -1.99 -16.78 -8.74
C VAL A 72 -2.63 -15.42 -9.05
N ILE A 73 -1.86 -14.43 -9.52
CA ILE A 73 -2.40 -13.14 -9.94
C ILE A 73 -3.35 -13.33 -11.14
N SER A 74 -2.97 -14.10 -12.15
CA SER A 74 -3.83 -14.34 -13.32
C SER A 74 -5.15 -15.00 -12.92
N ASN A 75 -5.09 -16.06 -12.11
CA ASN A 75 -6.27 -16.81 -11.68
C ASN A 75 -7.16 -16.00 -10.73
N LEU A 76 -6.55 -15.30 -9.76
CA LEU A 76 -7.30 -14.42 -8.87
C LEU A 76 -7.86 -13.24 -9.65
N SER A 77 -7.12 -12.63 -10.58
CA SER A 77 -7.63 -11.53 -11.40
C SER A 77 -8.84 -11.96 -12.23
N GLN A 78 -8.84 -13.16 -12.82
CA GLN A 78 -10.03 -13.70 -13.50
C GLN A 78 -11.22 -13.91 -12.56
N GLU A 79 -11.01 -14.49 -11.37
CA GLU A 79 -12.08 -14.69 -10.37
C GLU A 79 -12.59 -13.35 -9.79
N TYR A 80 -11.72 -12.34 -9.70
CA TYR A 80 -12.03 -10.99 -9.22
C TYR A 80 -12.51 -10.03 -10.31
N LYS A 81 -12.40 -10.40 -11.59
CA LYS A 81 -12.84 -9.62 -12.76
C LYS A 81 -14.30 -9.16 -12.64
N HIS A 82 -15.14 -10.00 -12.05
CA HIS A 82 -16.56 -9.72 -11.83
C HIS A 82 -16.87 -8.84 -10.61
N ARG A 83 -15.87 -8.49 -9.79
CA ARG A 83 -16.07 -7.81 -8.49
C ARG A 83 -15.39 -6.46 -8.36
N PHE A 84 -14.55 -6.08 -9.32
CA PHE A 84 -14.00 -4.72 -9.45
C PHE A 84 -14.89 -3.81 -10.32
N THR A 85 -16.13 -4.20 -10.60
CA THR A 85 -17.06 -3.48 -11.47
C THR A 85 -17.44 -2.13 -10.89
N GLY A 86 -16.72 -1.06 -11.30
CA GLY A 86 -17.18 0.30 -11.60
C GLY A 86 -17.94 1.16 -10.58
N ASP A 87 -18.65 0.60 -9.60
CA ASP A 87 -19.63 1.31 -8.77
C ASP A 87 -19.01 2.11 -7.61
N GLY A 88 -17.69 2.05 -7.46
CA GLY A 88 -16.95 2.90 -6.52
C GLY A 88 -17.20 2.60 -5.04
N LYS A 89 -17.95 1.54 -4.72
CA LYS A 89 -18.19 1.10 -3.35
C LYS A 89 -17.08 0.16 -2.92
N TYR A 90 -16.05 0.70 -2.27
CA TYR A 90 -14.95 -0.11 -1.75
C TYR A 90 -15.24 -0.62 -0.34
N HIS A 91 -15.51 -1.91 -0.24
CA HIS A 91 -15.27 -2.67 0.97
C HIS A 91 -13.75 -2.73 1.22
N SER A 92 -13.33 -2.79 2.48
CA SER A 92 -11.96 -3.14 2.91
C SER A 92 -11.38 -4.24 2.02
N LEU A 93 -10.04 -4.24 1.80
CA LEU A 93 -9.21 -5.35 1.26
C LEU A 93 -10.05 -6.60 0.99
N PRO A 94 -10.20 -7.05 -0.29
CA PRO A 94 -11.23 -8.01 -0.68
C PRO A 94 -11.44 -9.01 0.43
N ASN A 95 -12.68 -9.05 0.94
CA ASN A 95 -13.14 -9.96 2.00
C ASN A 95 -12.33 -11.25 1.97
N LYS A 96 -12.02 -11.85 3.12
CA LYS A 96 -11.23 -13.09 3.30
C LYS A 96 -11.52 -14.26 2.33
N GLN A 97 -12.50 -14.15 1.44
CA GLN A 97 -12.71 -14.92 0.23
C GLN A 97 -11.43 -15.28 -0.55
N TRP A 98 -10.47 -14.37 -0.82
CA TRP A 98 -9.22 -14.79 -1.50
C TRP A 98 -8.45 -15.80 -0.64
N GLU A 99 -8.47 -15.63 0.68
CA GLU A 99 -7.82 -16.51 1.64
C GLU A 99 -8.53 -17.87 1.68
N VAL A 100 -9.87 -17.88 1.59
CA VAL A 100 -10.66 -19.11 1.47
C VAL A 100 -10.33 -19.86 0.18
N LEU A 101 -10.35 -19.18 -0.97
CA LEU A 101 -10.04 -19.77 -2.27
C LEU A 101 -8.59 -20.28 -2.32
N LEU A 102 -7.66 -19.50 -1.79
CA LEU A 102 -6.27 -19.91 -1.69
C LEU A 102 -6.12 -21.10 -0.76
N ASN A 103 -6.75 -21.10 0.41
CA ASN A 103 -6.68 -22.22 1.34
C ASN A 103 -7.34 -23.48 0.77
N GLN A 104 -8.41 -23.37 -0.01
CA GLN A 104 -8.99 -24.51 -0.75
C GLN A 104 -7.98 -25.08 -1.76
N LYS A 105 -7.37 -24.22 -2.58
CA LYS A 105 -6.33 -24.62 -3.56
C LYS A 105 -5.06 -25.15 -2.90
N LEU A 106 -4.66 -24.61 -1.74
CA LEU A 106 -3.54 -25.11 -0.96
C LEU A 106 -3.88 -26.42 -0.24
N SER A 107 -5.13 -26.63 0.15
CA SER A 107 -5.56 -27.87 0.82
C SER A 107 -5.62 -29.06 -0.12
N SER A 108 -5.91 -28.83 -1.41
CA SER A 108 -5.78 -29.88 -2.44
C SER A 108 -4.32 -30.22 -2.76
N LEU A 109 -3.37 -29.38 -2.33
CA LEU A 109 -1.94 -29.67 -2.42
C LEU A 109 -1.48 -30.35 -1.12
N SER A 110 -0.77 -31.48 -1.24
CA SER A 110 -0.15 -32.21 -0.12
C SER A 110 1.10 -31.50 0.42
N LEU A 111 1.00 -30.19 0.67
CA LEU A 111 2.09 -29.36 1.18
C LEU A 111 2.12 -29.37 2.72
N PRO A 112 3.31 -29.35 3.35
CA PRO A 112 3.43 -29.11 4.77
C PRO A 112 2.79 -27.76 5.20
N ASN A 113 2.26 -27.71 6.41
CA ASN A 113 1.55 -26.52 6.92
C ASN A 113 2.42 -25.25 6.96
N ILE A 114 3.74 -25.40 7.14
CA ILE A 114 4.67 -24.27 7.11
C ILE A 114 4.69 -23.62 5.72
N PHE A 115 4.77 -24.40 4.65
CA PHE A 115 4.72 -23.89 3.29
C PHE A 115 3.37 -23.26 2.96
N LYS A 116 2.27 -23.86 3.40
CA LYS A 116 0.93 -23.26 3.20
C LYS A 116 0.88 -21.85 3.81
N LYS A 117 1.42 -21.67 5.01
CA LYS A 117 1.49 -20.35 5.68
C LYS A 117 2.35 -19.36 4.90
N GLU A 118 3.52 -19.78 4.43
CA GLU A 118 4.43 -18.92 3.65
C GLU A 118 3.84 -18.51 2.31
N VAL A 119 3.26 -19.45 1.56
CA VAL A 119 2.58 -19.18 0.29
C VAL A 119 1.40 -18.23 0.52
N THR A 120 0.58 -18.46 1.56
CA THR A 120 -0.53 -17.56 1.90
C THR A 120 -0.04 -16.14 2.22
N ALA A 121 1.04 -16.00 3.00
CA ALA A 121 1.62 -14.70 3.30
C ALA A 121 2.13 -14.01 2.04
N PHE A 122 2.82 -14.73 1.16
CA PHE A 122 3.36 -14.20 -0.09
C PHE A 122 2.25 -13.75 -1.06
N VAL A 123 1.27 -14.62 -1.34
CA VAL A 123 0.13 -14.30 -2.21
C VAL A 123 -0.60 -13.05 -1.71
N ARG A 124 -0.75 -12.93 -0.40
CA ARG A 124 -1.37 -11.74 0.18
C ARG A 124 -0.58 -10.47 -0.10
N LEU A 125 0.75 -10.49 0.03
CA LEU A 125 1.60 -9.33 -0.28
C LEU A 125 1.46 -8.92 -1.74
N VAL A 126 1.47 -9.89 -2.64
CA VAL A 126 1.26 -9.69 -4.08
C VAL A 126 -0.10 -9.06 -4.37
N LEU A 127 -1.18 -9.55 -3.72
CA LEU A 127 -2.52 -8.98 -3.85
C LEU A 127 -2.60 -7.55 -3.31
N ILE A 128 -1.97 -7.27 -2.17
CA ILE A 128 -1.93 -5.93 -1.58
C ILE A 128 -1.20 -4.96 -2.53
N GLU A 129 -0.04 -5.35 -3.05
CA GLU A 129 0.73 -4.50 -3.96
C GLU A 129 -0.01 -4.27 -5.28
N SER A 130 -0.61 -5.33 -5.84
CA SER A 130 -1.47 -5.24 -7.03
C SER A 130 -2.64 -4.29 -6.80
N TYR A 131 -3.34 -4.45 -5.68
CA TYR A 131 -4.46 -3.59 -5.29
C TYR A 131 -4.02 -2.12 -5.14
N LYS A 132 -2.89 -1.86 -4.47
CA LYS A 132 -2.34 -0.51 -4.35
C LYS A 132 -2.06 0.08 -5.73
N TRP A 133 -1.44 -0.68 -6.62
CA TRP A 133 -1.21 -0.24 -7.98
C TRP A 133 -2.53 0.11 -8.68
N PHE A 134 -3.55 -0.74 -8.61
CA PHE A 134 -4.86 -0.44 -9.22
C PHE A 134 -5.52 0.79 -8.64
N GLN A 135 -5.46 0.99 -7.32
CA GLN A 135 -6.04 2.17 -6.67
C GLN A 135 -5.38 3.45 -7.16
N ASP A 136 -4.05 3.44 -7.25
CA ASP A 136 -3.28 4.61 -7.70
C ASP A 136 -3.53 4.96 -9.18
N HIS A 137 -4.07 4.03 -9.98
CA HIS A 137 -4.35 4.22 -11.40
C HIS A 137 -5.83 4.13 -11.75
N LYS A 138 -6.72 4.05 -10.75
CA LYS A 138 -8.15 3.85 -10.98
C LYS A 138 -8.78 4.97 -11.80
N SER A 139 -8.34 6.22 -11.56
CA SER A 139 -8.81 7.39 -12.31
C SER A 139 -8.16 7.51 -13.69
N ILE A 140 -7.10 6.75 -13.95
CA ILE A 140 -6.24 6.87 -15.14
C ILE A 140 -6.63 5.82 -16.18
N ILE A 141 -6.80 4.56 -15.76
CA ILE A 141 -7.02 3.45 -16.70
C ILE A 141 -8.45 2.95 -16.53
N LYS A 142 -9.29 3.21 -17.54
CA LYS A 142 -10.68 2.74 -17.55
C LYS A 142 -10.76 1.26 -17.89
N SER A 143 -9.86 0.78 -18.76
CA SER A 143 -9.76 -0.63 -19.11
C SER A 143 -8.92 -1.39 -18.08
N THR A 144 -9.56 -2.21 -17.25
CA THR A 144 -8.85 -3.07 -16.29
C THR A 144 -8.55 -4.46 -16.84
N GLU A 145 -8.96 -4.76 -18.07
CA GLU A 145 -8.78 -6.10 -18.62
C GLU A 145 -7.30 -6.39 -18.83
N ASN A 146 -6.83 -7.46 -18.21
CA ASN A 146 -5.49 -8.03 -18.41
C ASN A 146 -4.30 -7.13 -18.02
N LEU A 147 -4.50 -5.99 -17.34
CA LEU A 147 -3.40 -5.14 -16.87
C LEU A 147 -2.37 -5.89 -16.01
N GLN A 148 -2.82 -6.91 -15.28
CA GLN A 148 -1.93 -7.76 -14.48
C GLN A 148 -0.87 -8.49 -15.29
N ASN A 149 -1.10 -8.74 -16.59
CA ASN A 149 -0.15 -9.41 -17.47
C ASN A 149 1.08 -8.52 -17.74
N HIS A 150 0.95 -7.20 -17.54
CA HIS A 150 2.03 -6.25 -17.69
C HIS A 150 2.87 -6.06 -16.42
N PHE A 151 2.42 -6.58 -15.27
CA PHE A 151 3.10 -6.37 -13.99
C PHE A 151 4.53 -6.90 -14.03
N GLN A 152 5.47 -5.96 -13.95
CA GLN A 152 6.89 -6.24 -13.80
C GLN A 152 7.21 -6.21 -12.32
N TRP A 153 7.82 -7.27 -11.79
CA TRP A 153 8.13 -7.40 -10.37
C TRP A 153 9.60 -7.06 -10.10
N THR A 154 9.86 -6.37 -9.00
CA THR A 154 11.20 -6.13 -8.45
C THR A 154 11.68 -7.31 -7.62
N GLN A 155 12.97 -7.36 -7.29
CA GLN A 155 13.54 -8.37 -6.39
C GLN A 155 12.93 -8.34 -4.99
N ASP A 156 12.38 -7.19 -4.58
CA ASP A 156 11.67 -7.02 -3.31
C ASP A 156 10.19 -7.39 -3.40
N ASN A 157 9.76 -8.13 -4.43
CA ASN A 157 8.36 -8.52 -4.64
C ASN A 157 7.38 -7.34 -4.67
N LYS A 158 7.84 -6.18 -5.14
CA LYS A 158 6.99 -5.01 -5.43
C LYS A 158 6.81 -4.85 -6.93
N ILE A 159 5.72 -4.25 -7.35
CA ILE A 159 5.53 -3.90 -8.76
C ILE A 159 6.53 -2.79 -9.11
N ASP A 160 7.40 -3.05 -10.09
CA ASP A 160 8.20 -2.05 -10.78
C ASP A 160 7.25 -1.20 -11.61
N ARG A 161 6.81 -0.10 -10.99
CA ARG A 161 5.79 0.78 -11.55
C ARG A 161 6.21 1.36 -12.89
N GLN A 162 7.48 1.74 -13.02
CA GLN A 162 8.00 2.33 -14.27
C GLN A 162 7.94 1.33 -15.41
N LYS A 163 8.50 0.13 -15.20
CA LYS A 163 8.51 -0.90 -16.24
C LYS A 163 7.11 -1.42 -16.54
N THR A 164 6.26 -1.53 -15.53
CA THR A 164 4.85 -1.92 -15.70
C THR A 164 4.10 -0.89 -16.53
N ALA A 165 4.18 0.40 -16.18
CA ALA A 165 3.53 1.47 -16.94
C ALA A 165 4.05 1.53 -18.38
N LYS A 166 5.37 1.40 -18.58
CA LYS A 166 5.97 1.36 -19.92
C LYS A 166 5.48 0.15 -20.72
N SER A 167 5.36 -1.03 -20.09
CA SER A 167 4.80 -2.23 -20.73
C SER A 167 3.34 -2.02 -21.18
N ILE A 168 2.52 -1.37 -20.36
CA ILE A 168 1.12 -1.03 -20.70
C ILE A 168 1.06 -0.01 -21.84
N ILE A 169 1.91 1.02 -21.80
CA ILE A 169 1.97 2.07 -22.83
C ILE A 169 2.36 1.51 -24.21
N LEU A 170 3.16 0.45 -24.25
CA LEU A 170 3.59 -0.19 -25.48
C LEU A 170 2.57 -1.21 -26.04
N ASP A 171 1.50 -1.52 -25.30
CA ASP A 171 0.48 -2.45 -25.75
C ASP A 171 -0.62 -1.72 -26.54
N ASP A 172 -0.69 -1.99 -27.84
CA ASP A 172 -1.69 -1.39 -28.74
C ASP A 172 -3.12 -1.90 -28.52
N SER A 173 -3.31 -2.95 -27.72
CA SER A 173 -4.65 -3.39 -27.28
C SER A 173 -5.25 -2.49 -26.20
N ILE A 174 -4.43 -1.65 -25.55
CA ILE A 174 -4.88 -0.66 -24.57
C ILE A 174 -5.31 0.62 -25.29
N ASP A 175 -6.42 1.20 -24.85
CA ASP A 175 -6.97 2.42 -25.41
C ASP A 175 -5.93 3.55 -25.44
N ILE A 176 -5.84 4.26 -26.57
CA ILE A 176 -4.82 5.28 -26.81
C ILE A 176 -4.92 6.46 -25.83
N ILE A 177 -6.13 6.79 -25.34
CA ILE A 177 -6.34 7.83 -24.33
C ILE A 177 -5.76 7.35 -22.99
N ASP A 178 -6.06 6.11 -22.57
CA ASP A 178 -5.52 5.53 -21.34
C ASP A 178 -3.98 5.48 -21.39
N ARG A 179 -3.40 5.11 -22.54
CA ARG A 179 -1.94 5.12 -22.78
C ARG A 179 -1.35 6.53 -22.66
N PHE A 180 -2.00 7.55 -23.23
CA PHE A 180 -1.56 8.95 -23.13
C PHE A 180 -1.59 9.45 -21.68
N ILE A 181 -2.68 9.18 -20.95
CA ILE A 181 -2.83 9.57 -19.54
C ILE A 181 -1.73 8.87 -18.71
N LEU A 182 -1.50 7.58 -18.94
CA LEU A 182 -0.48 6.83 -18.20
C LEU A 182 0.94 7.35 -18.51
N ALA A 183 1.26 7.60 -19.78
CA ALA A 183 2.56 8.18 -20.19
C ALA A 183 2.80 9.55 -19.55
N SER A 184 1.76 10.39 -19.50
CA SER A 184 1.78 11.71 -18.86
C SER A 184 2.00 11.62 -17.35
N ASN A 185 1.26 10.74 -16.67
CA ASN A 185 1.41 10.51 -15.23
C ASN A 185 2.80 9.98 -14.87
N TYR A 186 3.43 9.22 -15.75
CA TYR A 186 4.77 8.66 -15.57
C TYR A 186 5.89 9.56 -16.13
N CYS A 187 5.55 10.72 -16.71
CA CYS A 187 6.49 11.66 -17.31
C CYS A 187 7.40 11.02 -18.38
N PHE A 188 6.84 10.10 -19.17
CA PHE A 188 7.54 9.49 -20.29
C PHE A 188 7.45 10.38 -21.54
N GLN A 189 8.26 11.44 -21.57
CA GLN A 189 8.21 12.51 -22.56
C GLN A 189 8.16 12.02 -24.02
N GLU A 190 8.99 11.04 -24.39
CA GLU A 190 9.03 10.50 -25.75
C GLU A 190 7.72 9.79 -26.12
N ASP A 191 7.17 8.98 -25.21
CA ASP A 191 5.89 8.30 -25.42
C ASP A 191 4.73 9.30 -25.45
N VAL A 192 4.77 10.34 -24.60
CA VAL A 192 3.76 11.41 -24.61
C VAL A 192 3.70 12.08 -25.99
N LEU A 193 4.85 12.48 -26.54
CA LEU A 193 4.91 13.11 -27.87
C LEU A 193 4.49 12.14 -28.99
N SER A 194 4.97 10.90 -28.92
CA SER A 194 4.64 9.87 -29.92
C SER A 194 3.14 9.59 -29.95
N ILE A 195 2.51 9.42 -28.78
CA ILE A 195 1.07 9.16 -28.68
C ILE A 195 0.27 10.41 -29.08
N TRP A 196 0.70 11.60 -28.67
CA TRP A 196 0.06 12.85 -29.05
C TRP A 196 -0.03 13.05 -30.57
N GLY A 197 1.04 12.67 -31.29
CA GLY A 197 1.07 12.72 -32.76
C GLY A 197 0.08 11.76 -33.43
N ILE A 198 -0.33 10.69 -32.74
CA ILE A 198 -1.28 9.69 -33.24
C ILE A 198 -2.73 10.04 -32.90
N LEU A 199 -2.98 10.70 -31.77
CA LEU A 199 -4.32 11.12 -31.35
C LEU A 199 -4.98 12.02 -32.40
N ASP A 200 -6.28 11.80 -32.64
CA ASP A 200 -7.07 12.71 -33.47
C ASP A 200 -7.51 13.98 -32.70
N ASP A 201 -8.07 14.96 -33.40
CA ASP A 201 -8.44 16.24 -32.80
C ASP A 201 -9.54 16.09 -31.73
N ALA A 202 -10.52 15.22 -31.94
CA ALA A 202 -11.59 14.97 -30.98
C ALA A 202 -11.04 14.35 -29.68
N GLN A 203 -10.08 13.43 -29.78
CA GLN A 203 -9.41 12.83 -28.64
C GLN A 203 -8.51 13.84 -27.91
N ARG A 204 -7.80 14.70 -28.64
CA ARG A 204 -6.98 15.77 -28.04
C ARG A 204 -7.83 16.76 -27.26
N ASP A 205 -9.05 17.03 -27.72
CA ASP A 205 -9.95 17.98 -27.08
C ASP A 205 -10.47 17.53 -25.71
N ILE A 206 -10.48 16.21 -25.45
CA ILE A 206 -10.78 15.65 -24.12
C ILE A 206 -9.86 16.23 -23.04
N PHE A 207 -8.62 16.58 -23.39
CA PHE A 207 -7.62 17.08 -22.45
C PHE A 207 -7.69 18.60 -22.20
N GLN A 208 -8.61 19.33 -22.85
CA GLN A 208 -8.76 20.77 -22.62
C GLN A 208 -9.53 21.10 -21.33
N GLU A 209 -10.53 20.30 -20.98
CA GLU A 209 -11.52 20.63 -19.94
C GLU A 209 -11.42 19.74 -18.67
N GLY A 210 -10.38 18.92 -18.56
CA GLY A 210 -10.27 17.90 -17.51
C GLY A 210 -9.54 18.33 -16.24
N ASP A 211 -9.91 17.72 -15.12
CA ASP A 211 -9.25 17.85 -13.80
C ASP A 211 -7.87 17.15 -13.70
N PHE A 212 -7.31 16.69 -14.83
CA PHE A 212 -6.05 15.95 -14.84
C PHE A 212 -4.85 16.89 -14.91
N ASN A 213 -4.50 17.50 -13.78
CA ASN A 213 -3.46 18.54 -13.73
C ASN A 213 -2.16 18.16 -14.45
N ILE A 214 -1.66 16.93 -14.31
CA ILE A 214 -0.43 16.51 -15.02
C ILE A 214 -0.65 16.30 -16.53
N VAL A 215 -1.79 15.72 -16.93
CA VAL A 215 -2.07 15.38 -18.32
C VAL A 215 -2.29 16.65 -19.14
N GLN A 216 -2.97 17.64 -18.55
CA GLN A 216 -3.22 18.93 -19.19
C GLN A 216 -1.90 19.70 -19.44
N ILE A 217 -0.95 19.66 -18.49
CA ILE A 217 0.38 20.27 -18.69
C ILE A 217 1.09 19.64 -19.89
N TRP A 218 1.07 18.30 -19.99
CA TRP A 218 1.67 17.60 -21.12
C TRP A 218 0.96 17.88 -22.45
N ALA A 219 -0.38 17.93 -22.43
CA ALA A 219 -1.19 18.24 -23.61
C ALA A 219 -0.93 19.67 -24.11
N ASN A 220 -0.92 20.67 -23.23
CA ASN A 220 -0.64 22.06 -23.58
C ASN A 220 0.76 22.23 -24.16
N TRP A 221 1.76 21.59 -23.55
CA TRP A 221 3.12 21.57 -24.08
C TRP A 221 3.18 20.95 -25.47
N ALA A 222 2.59 19.77 -25.66
CA ALA A 222 2.63 19.08 -26.94
C ALA A 222 1.87 19.84 -28.05
N ARG A 223 0.83 20.60 -27.68
CA ARG A 223 0.01 21.39 -28.61
C ARG A 223 0.64 22.72 -28.98
N TYR A 224 1.12 23.48 -28.00
CA TYR A 224 1.51 24.88 -28.17
C TYR A 224 3.03 25.09 -28.08
N GLY A 225 3.79 24.07 -27.66
CA GLY A 225 5.24 24.19 -27.44
C GLY A 225 5.60 25.05 -26.23
N GLU A 226 4.68 25.23 -25.27
CA GLU A 226 4.89 26.03 -24.06
C GLU A 226 6.03 25.50 -23.18
N GLU A 227 6.73 26.37 -22.44
CA GLU A 227 7.75 25.87 -21.53
C GLU A 227 7.12 25.02 -20.40
N LEU A 228 7.59 23.79 -20.22
CA LEU A 228 7.10 22.90 -19.17
C LEU A 228 7.44 23.45 -17.78
N ASN A 229 6.41 23.68 -16.97
CA ASN A 229 6.59 24.04 -15.56
C ASN A 229 7.01 22.81 -14.74
N TRP A 230 8.33 22.58 -14.62
CA TRP A 230 8.88 21.42 -13.91
C TRP A 230 8.49 21.35 -12.43
N GLU A 231 8.23 22.49 -11.78
CA GLU A 231 7.77 22.52 -10.39
C GLU A 231 6.39 21.88 -10.26
N GLU A 232 5.52 22.17 -11.23
CA GLU A 232 4.16 21.66 -11.30
C GLU A 232 4.12 20.19 -11.74
N ILE A 233 4.94 19.81 -12.72
CA ILE A 233 5.08 18.41 -13.15
C ILE A 233 5.54 17.53 -12.00
N ALA A 234 6.54 18.00 -11.25
CA ALA A 234 6.96 17.30 -10.07
C ALA A 234 5.76 17.12 -9.12
N LEU A 235 4.84 18.09 -9.01
CA LEU A 235 3.77 18.14 -7.98
C LEU A 235 2.75 17.05 -8.16
N TYR A 236 2.42 16.79 -9.41
CA TYR A 236 1.35 15.87 -9.77
C TYR A 236 1.84 14.48 -10.17
N SER A 237 3.13 14.31 -10.43
CA SER A 237 3.69 13.00 -10.80
C SER A 237 4.71 12.49 -9.78
N ARG A 238 4.52 11.26 -9.31
CA ARG A 238 5.50 10.49 -8.53
C ARG A 238 6.86 10.38 -9.23
N LEU A 239 6.85 10.16 -10.54
CA LEU A 239 8.09 10.10 -11.32
C LEU A 239 8.62 11.47 -11.67
N GLY A 240 7.72 12.44 -11.84
CA GLY A 240 8.10 13.85 -11.92
C GLY A 240 8.88 14.28 -10.69
N LEU A 241 8.45 13.84 -9.49
CA LEU A 241 9.21 14.05 -8.25
C LEU A 241 10.61 13.43 -8.37
N GLN A 242 10.75 12.15 -8.71
CA GLN A 242 12.07 11.52 -8.81
C GLN A 242 12.99 12.16 -9.87
N ARG A 243 12.44 12.56 -11.03
CA ARG A 243 13.22 13.04 -12.18
C ARG A 243 13.52 14.53 -12.10
N TYR A 244 12.59 15.34 -11.60
CA TYR A 244 12.66 16.79 -11.68
C TYR A 244 12.87 17.45 -10.31
N PHE A 245 12.59 16.78 -9.19
CA PHE A 245 12.90 17.35 -7.87
C PHE A 245 14.38 17.72 -7.69
N PRO A 246 15.36 16.91 -8.15
CA PRO A 246 16.78 17.31 -8.09
C PRO A 246 17.14 18.49 -9.00
N LYS A 247 16.26 18.90 -9.92
CA LYS A 247 16.45 20.07 -10.78
C LYS A 247 15.86 21.34 -10.17
N LEU A 248 15.01 21.22 -9.15
CA LEU A 248 14.46 22.36 -8.44
C LEU A 248 15.53 23.01 -7.56
N GLU A 249 15.42 24.32 -7.37
CA GLU A 249 16.17 25.06 -6.36
C GLU A 249 15.84 24.53 -4.96
N GLN A 250 16.82 24.62 -4.04
CA GLN A 250 16.70 24.07 -2.69
C GLN A 250 15.47 24.61 -1.94
N GLU A 251 15.22 25.91 -1.98
CA GLU A 251 14.03 26.52 -1.34
C GLU A 251 12.73 25.95 -1.91
N LYS A 252 12.67 25.71 -3.22
CA LYS A 252 11.51 25.10 -3.88
C LYS A 252 11.32 23.64 -3.49
N ARG A 253 12.41 22.87 -3.32
CA ARG A 253 12.37 21.49 -2.81
C ARG A 253 11.78 21.44 -1.40
N LEU A 254 12.26 22.30 -0.50
CA LEU A 254 11.74 22.39 0.87
C LEU A 254 10.28 22.82 0.86
N ARG A 255 9.95 23.97 0.24
CA ARG A 255 8.58 24.49 0.13
C ARG A 255 7.61 23.44 -0.38
N ARG A 256 8.05 22.62 -1.33
CA ARG A 256 7.29 21.51 -1.88
C ARG A 256 7.05 20.39 -0.86
N LEU A 257 8.08 19.95 -0.14
CA LEU A 257 7.89 18.98 0.94
C LEU A 257 6.98 19.53 2.04
N LEU A 258 7.07 20.83 2.33
CA LEU A 258 6.16 21.52 3.25
C LEU A 258 4.72 21.61 2.73
N ARG A 259 4.50 21.59 1.41
CA ARG A 259 3.17 21.64 0.78
C ARG A 259 2.45 20.29 0.74
N TYR A 260 3.11 19.18 1.05
CA TYR A 260 2.43 17.89 1.23
C TYR A 260 1.53 17.96 2.47
N ARG A 261 0.32 18.48 2.27
CA ARG A 261 -0.75 18.58 3.24
C ARG A 261 -1.35 17.20 3.48
N ARG A 262 -1.98 17.01 4.65
CA ARG A 262 -2.79 15.82 5.00
C ARG A 262 -3.67 15.42 3.79
N GLY A 263 -3.30 14.33 3.09
CA GLY A 263 -4.07 13.78 1.98
C GLY A 263 -3.27 13.31 0.76
N ILE A 264 -2.09 13.88 0.49
CA ILE A 264 -1.21 13.38 -0.59
C ILE A 264 -0.14 12.49 0.02
N TRP A 265 -0.28 11.18 -0.19
CA TRP A 265 0.56 10.14 0.39
C TRP A 265 1.92 10.10 -0.32
N ILE A 266 2.96 10.67 0.29
CA ILE A 266 4.35 10.34 -0.09
C ILE A 266 4.63 8.95 0.46
N ASN A 267 5.11 8.02 -0.37
CA ASN A 267 5.58 6.72 0.15
C ASN A 267 7.03 6.78 0.62
N TYR A 268 7.47 5.72 1.31
CA TYR A 268 8.84 5.64 1.87
C TYR A 268 9.95 5.97 0.89
N HIS A 269 9.89 5.40 -0.31
CA HIS A 269 10.96 5.58 -1.29
C HIS A 269 11.03 7.02 -1.79
N GLU A 270 9.89 7.68 -1.94
CA GLU A 270 9.84 9.10 -2.31
C GLU A 270 10.30 10.00 -1.17
N LEU A 271 9.85 9.76 0.07
CA LEU A 271 10.28 10.56 1.21
C LEU A 271 11.79 10.42 1.42
N GLN A 272 12.31 9.19 1.36
CA GLN A 272 13.74 8.91 1.47
C GLN A 272 14.52 9.60 0.36
N PHE A 273 14.06 9.51 -0.89
CA PHE A 273 14.68 10.20 -2.03
C PHE A 273 14.67 11.72 -1.84
N CYS A 274 13.53 12.29 -1.45
CA CYS A 274 13.42 13.73 -1.24
C CYS A 274 14.36 14.19 -0.12
N LEU A 275 14.36 13.50 1.02
CA LEU A 275 15.26 13.82 2.13
C LEU A 275 16.72 13.70 1.73
N SER A 276 17.11 12.68 0.95
CA SER A 276 18.52 12.53 0.52
C SER A 276 19.01 13.62 -0.44
N THR A 277 18.10 14.34 -1.09
CA THR A 277 18.44 15.47 -1.98
C THR A 277 18.47 16.83 -1.28
N LEU A 278 18.15 16.87 0.02
CA LEU A 278 18.20 18.07 0.84
C LEU A 278 19.50 18.13 1.65
N ASP A 279 19.88 19.32 2.11
CA ASP A 279 20.95 19.43 3.09
C ASP A 279 20.49 19.03 4.51
N GLN A 280 21.43 18.92 5.43
CA GLN A 280 21.15 18.47 6.79
C GLN A 280 20.24 19.43 7.57
N ASN A 281 20.26 20.74 7.27
CA ASN A 281 19.43 21.73 7.94
C ASN A 281 17.98 21.59 7.48
N ASP A 282 17.74 21.49 6.18
CA ASP A 282 16.41 21.30 5.59
C ASP A 282 15.79 19.96 6.01
N GLN A 283 16.60 18.88 6.03
CA GLN A 283 16.15 17.59 6.54
C GLN A 283 15.67 17.73 8.00
N ASN A 284 16.45 18.40 8.85
CA ASN A 284 16.07 18.64 10.24
C ASN A 284 14.80 19.50 10.37
N GLU A 285 14.61 20.49 9.49
CA GLU A 285 13.38 21.30 9.48
C GLU A 285 12.15 20.44 9.17
N ILE A 286 12.24 19.54 8.19
CA ILE A 286 11.14 18.65 7.82
C ILE A 286 10.80 17.69 8.96
N LEU A 287 11.81 17.08 9.58
CA LEU A 287 11.64 16.19 10.72
C LEU A 287 10.94 16.89 11.89
N LYS A 288 11.27 18.17 12.13
CA LYS A 288 10.64 19.00 13.16
C LYS A 288 9.19 19.35 12.85
N LYS A 289 8.90 19.67 11.59
CA LYS A 289 7.61 20.22 11.19
C LYS A 289 6.57 19.14 10.88
N PHE A 290 6.99 17.96 10.43
CA PHE A 290 6.10 16.85 10.07
C PHE A 290 6.52 15.50 10.67
N PRO A 291 6.73 15.43 11.99
CA PRO A 291 7.18 14.19 12.63
C PRO A 291 6.18 13.05 12.41
N PHE A 292 4.88 13.32 12.44
CA PHE A 292 3.84 12.32 12.21
C PHE A 292 3.93 11.71 10.81
N GLN A 293 3.97 12.54 9.76
CA GLN A 293 4.02 12.09 8.37
C GLN A 293 5.30 11.32 8.09
N VAL A 294 6.42 11.74 8.66
CA VAL A 294 7.68 11.00 8.55
C VAL A 294 7.53 9.61 9.15
N ILE A 295 7.00 9.48 10.37
CA ILE A 295 6.84 8.18 11.06
C ILE A 295 5.83 7.28 10.32
N GLU A 296 4.71 7.84 9.87
CA GLU A 296 3.65 7.11 9.15
C GLU A 296 4.22 6.34 7.95
N VAL A 297 5.15 6.94 7.24
CA VAL A 297 5.80 6.36 6.07
C VAL A 297 6.64 5.11 6.41
N PHE A 298 7.15 5.00 7.64
CA PHE A 298 7.86 3.81 8.12
C PHE A 298 6.92 2.68 8.59
N LEU A 299 5.60 2.88 8.58
CA LEU A 299 4.65 1.79 8.85
C LEU A 299 4.46 0.86 7.67
N ASP A 300 4.93 1.22 6.48
CA ASP A 300 4.78 0.40 5.29
C ASP A 300 5.90 -0.62 5.13
N TRP A 301 5.54 -1.74 4.50
CA TRP A 301 6.48 -2.83 4.26
C TRP A 301 7.48 -2.46 3.16
N PRO A 302 8.78 -2.79 3.30
CA PRO A 302 9.42 -3.60 4.36
C PRO A 302 10.14 -2.80 5.47
N VAL A 303 9.83 -1.50 5.63
CA VAL A 303 10.72 -0.59 6.37
C VAL A 303 10.41 -0.47 7.86
N GLN A 304 9.42 -1.22 8.36
CA GLN A 304 8.95 -1.13 9.75
C GLN A 304 10.02 -1.46 10.78
N GLU A 305 11.04 -2.25 10.41
CA GLU A 305 12.17 -2.56 11.31
C GLU A 305 12.93 -1.31 11.75
N LYS A 306 12.96 -0.25 10.91
CA LYS A 306 13.62 1.03 11.20
C LYS A 306 12.74 2.01 11.98
N LEU A 307 11.46 1.69 12.15
CA LEU A 307 10.48 2.62 12.71
C LEU A 307 10.88 3.10 14.11
N LEU A 308 11.34 2.19 14.97
CA LEU A 308 11.68 2.54 16.35
C LEU A 308 12.83 3.52 16.44
N ASP A 309 13.85 3.35 15.60
CA ASP A 309 15.01 4.25 15.55
C ASP A 309 14.59 5.65 15.10
N VAL A 310 13.69 5.73 14.11
CA VAL A 310 13.15 7.01 13.62
C VAL A 310 12.27 7.69 14.66
N VAL A 311 11.41 6.94 15.34
CA VAL A 311 10.55 7.47 16.40
C VAL A 311 11.38 8.04 17.55
N GLU A 312 12.48 7.39 17.92
CA GLU A 312 13.39 7.89 18.95
C GLU A 312 13.97 9.26 18.62
N LEU A 313 14.32 9.49 17.35
CA LEU A 313 14.83 10.78 16.87
C LEU A 313 13.74 11.87 16.86
N LEU A 314 12.47 11.47 16.77
CA LEU A 314 11.33 12.37 16.58
C LEU A 314 10.54 12.67 17.85
N TRP A 315 10.82 12.00 18.97
CA TRP A 315 10.17 12.28 20.26
C TRP A 315 10.12 13.76 20.65
N PRO A 316 11.19 14.57 20.49
CA PRO A 316 11.16 15.98 20.86
C PRO A 316 10.19 16.82 20.03
N TYR A 317 9.82 16.34 18.85
CA TYR A 317 8.98 17.07 17.89
C TYR A 317 7.56 16.51 17.82
N LEU A 318 7.36 15.27 18.26
CA LEU A 318 6.06 14.60 18.21
C LEU A 318 5.14 15.14 19.31
N SER A 319 4.07 15.83 18.91
CA SER A 319 3.03 16.26 19.86
C SER A 319 2.28 15.06 20.45
N LEU A 320 1.65 15.25 21.60
CA LEU A 320 0.83 14.24 22.27
C LEU A 320 -0.30 13.73 21.36
N GLU A 321 -0.96 14.65 20.64
CA GLU A 321 -2.02 14.33 19.68
C GLU A 321 -1.49 13.53 18.48
N ASN A 322 -0.35 13.95 17.89
CA ASN A 322 0.26 13.21 16.78
C ASN A 322 0.68 11.80 17.20
N PHE A 323 1.16 11.62 18.44
CA PHE A 323 1.47 10.30 18.97
C PHE A 323 0.22 9.43 19.15
N ARG A 324 -0.87 10.01 19.66
CA ARG A 324 -2.17 9.33 19.76
C ARG A 324 -2.68 8.88 18.40
N ASP A 325 -2.65 9.77 17.41
CA ASP A 325 -3.07 9.47 16.04
C ASP A 325 -2.17 8.41 15.38
N PHE A 326 -0.89 8.39 15.74
CA PHE A 326 0.05 7.38 15.25
C PHE A 326 -0.25 5.99 15.82
N LEU A 327 -0.58 5.89 17.11
CA LEU A 327 -1.01 4.62 17.70
C LEU A 327 -2.37 4.16 17.13
N ASP A 328 -3.29 5.09 16.91
CA ASP A 328 -4.57 4.83 16.25
C ASP A 328 -4.37 4.30 14.83
N LEU A 329 -3.47 4.92 14.07
CA LEU A 329 -3.08 4.44 12.75
C LEU A 329 -2.55 3.00 12.78
N ILE A 330 -1.66 2.66 13.71
CA ILE A 330 -1.14 1.30 13.84
C ILE A 330 -2.25 0.31 14.21
N LEU A 331 -3.04 0.60 15.23
CA LEU A 331 -4.04 -0.34 15.72
C LEU A 331 -5.21 -0.48 14.77
N CYS A 332 -5.81 0.63 14.34
CA CYS A 332 -7.02 0.61 13.53
C CYS A 332 -6.73 0.26 12.07
N GLN A 333 -5.66 0.78 11.47
CA GLN A 333 -5.43 0.57 10.04
C GLN A 333 -4.50 -0.61 9.75
N LYS A 334 -3.45 -0.82 10.55
CA LYS A 334 -2.51 -1.91 10.29
C LYS A 334 -2.97 -3.20 10.98
N HIS A 335 -3.30 -3.14 12.27
CA HIS A 335 -3.67 -4.35 13.02
C HIS A 335 -5.09 -4.85 12.74
N LEU A 336 -6.14 -4.02 12.87
CA LEU A 336 -7.53 -4.49 12.72
C LEU A 336 -7.87 -4.95 11.29
N LEU A 337 -7.22 -4.36 10.29
CA LEU A 337 -7.28 -4.82 8.89
C LEU A 337 -6.41 -6.07 8.63
N ASN A 338 -5.89 -6.68 9.70
CA ASN A 338 -5.02 -7.84 9.71
C ASN A 338 -3.84 -7.69 8.74
N TRP A 339 -3.19 -6.53 8.60
CA TRP A 339 -2.06 -6.39 7.66
C TRP A 339 -0.98 -7.43 7.99
N ILE A 340 -0.86 -8.44 7.13
CA ILE A 340 0.18 -9.48 7.22
C ILE A 340 1.41 -8.91 6.54
N GLY A 341 2.55 -9.02 7.21
CA GLY A 341 3.84 -8.49 6.75
C GLY A 341 4.67 -7.92 7.89
N TYR A 342 4.04 -7.57 9.01
CA TYR A 342 4.73 -7.13 10.22
C TYR A 342 3.89 -7.38 11.48
N ASP A 343 4.54 -7.73 12.60
CA ASP A 343 3.87 -7.87 13.89
C ASP A 343 3.72 -6.49 14.56
N TYR A 344 2.68 -5.77 14.15
CA TYR A 344 2.37 -4.44 14.67
C TYR A 344 2.02 -4.45 16.17
N ILE A 345 1.58 -5.57 16.74
CA ILE A 345 1.35 -5.65 18.20
C ILE A 345 2.68 -5.68 18.94
N THR A 346 3.63 -6.49 18.46
CA THR A 346 5.00 -6.46 19.00
C THR A 346 5.64 -5.09 18.82
N LEU A 347 5.38 -4.40 17.71
CA LEU A 347 5.83 -3.03 17.49
C LEU A 347 5.27 -2.05 18.54
N VAL A 348 3.95 -2.07 18.77
CA VAL A 348 3.28 -1.23 19.77
C VAL A 348 3.82 -1.52 21.17
N LYS A 349 4.09 -2.80 21.52
CA LYS A 349 4.74 -3.17 22.78
C LYS A 349 6.15 -2.59 22.91
N LYS A 350 6.94 -2.59 21.83
CA LYS A 350 8.29 -1.99 21.82
C LYS A 350 8.22 -0.47 21.93
N LEU A 351 7.29 0.17 21.21
CA LEU A 351 7.01 1.60 21.32
C LEU A 351 6.63 1.99 22.74
N TYR A 352 5.72 1.24 23.37
CA TYR A 352 5.30 1.48 24.75
C TYR A 352 6.49 1.54 25.72
N LYS A 353 7.43 0.60 25.60
CA LYS A 353 8.64 0.56 26.46
C LYS A 353 9.61 1.72 26.24
N ARG A 354 9.61 2.33 25.04
CA ARG A 354 10.51 3.42 24.63
C ARG A 354 9.84 4.79 24.66
N CYS A 355 8.54 4.84 24.96
CA CYS A 355 7.73 6.04 24.96
C CYS A 355 8.11 6.97 26.12
N PRO A 356 8.29 8.28 25.89
CA PRO A 356 8.42 9.24 26.98
C PRO A 356 7.21 9.19 27.91
N PHE A 357 7.46 9.36 29.21
CA PHE A 357 6.43 9.22 30.25
C PHE A 357 5.22 10.13 30.00
N GLU A 358 5.44 11.38 29.59
CA GLU A 358 4.35 12.33 29.34
C GLU A 358 3.46 11.93 28.16
N HIS A 359 4.05 11.40 27.08
CA HIS A 359 3.30 10.87 25.93
C HIS A 359 2.41 9.71 26.34
N TRP A 360 2.93 8.78 27.13
CA TRP A 360 2.13 7.64 27.59
C TRP A 360 1.02 8.05 28.56
N LYS A 361 1.34 8.88 29.55
CA LYS A 361 0.38 9.39 30.54
C LYS A 361 -0.77 10.16 29.89
N PHE A 362 -0.51 10.85 28.77
CA PHE A 362 -1.55 11.45 27.95
C PHE A 362 -2.49 10.38 27.37
N ILE A 363 -1.94 9.31 26.78
CA ILE A 363 -2.73 8.22 26.22
C ILE A 363 -3.58 7.53 27.28
N GLU A 364 -3.08 7.31 28.49
CA GLU A 364 -3.84 6.64 29.57
C GLU A 364 -5.15 7.36 29.95
N LYS A 365 -5.21 8.67 29.69
CA LYS A 365 -6.41 9.49 29.91
C LYS A 365 -7.33 9.55 28.69
N ASP A 366 -6.84 9.16 27.52
CA ASP A 366 -7.61 9.14 26.29
C ASP A 366 -8.53 7.90 26.27
N SER A 367 -9.74 8.07 25.72
CA SER A 367 -10.66 6.97 25.42
C SER A 367 -10.03 5.83 24.60
N PHE A 368 -9.02 6.14 23.77
CA PHE A 368 -8.24 5.22 22.97
C PHE A 368 -7.38 4.26 23.81
N TYR A 369 -7.14 4.58 25.08
CA TYR A 369 -6.35 3.72 25.95
C TYR A 369 -6.95 2.32 26.09
N SER A 370 -8.27 2.20 26.13
CA SER A 370 -8.91 0.90 26.38
C SER A 370 -8.66 -0.11 25.24
N PRO A 371 -8.87 0.23 23.95
CA PRO A 371 -8.45 -0.62 22.82
C PRO A 371 -6.95 -0.94 22.83
N LEU A 372 -6.11 0.05 23.14
CA LEU A 372 -4.65 -0.11 23.18
C LEU A 372 -4.20 -1.05 24.30
N LYS A 373 -4.77 -0.89 25.49
CA LYS A 373 -4.56 -1.76 26.65
C LYS A 373 -4.91 -3.19 26.28
N PHE A 374 -6.05 -3.41 25.62
CA PHE A 374 -6.42 -4.75 25.17
C PHE A 374 -5.34 -5.37 24.26
N ALA A 375 -4.90 -4.62 23.24
CA ALA A 375 -3.85 -5.05 22.32
C ALA A 375 -2.51 -5.35 23.01
N LEU A 376 -2.12 -4.53 23.99
CA LEU A 376 -0.87 -4.68 24.76
C LEU A 376 -0.89 -5.93 25.66
N TYR A 377 -1.98 -6.16 26.39
CA TYR A 377 -2.01 -7.21 27.42
C TYR A 377 -2.45 -8.58 26.88
N TYR A 378 -3.40 -8.63 25.94
CA TYR A 378 -3.98 -9.90 25.47
C TYR A 378 -3.35 -10.43 24.17
N GLY A 379 -2.56 -9.59 23.47
CA GLY A 379 -1.84 -9.99 22.26
C GLY A 379 -2.76 -10.39 21.08
N THR A 380 -2.17 -11.02 20.07
CA THR A 380 -2.85 -11.48 18.86
C THR A 380 -3.56 -12.83 19.01
N SER A 381 -3.27 -13.57 20.08
CA SER A 381 -3.81 -14.92 20.34
C SER A 381 -5.28 -14.91 20.75
N HIS A 382 -5.79 -13.77 21.20
CA HIS A 382 -7.21 -13.58 21.47
C HIS A 382 -7.81 -12.83 20.29
N SER A 383 -8.78 -13.44 19.60
CA SER A 383 -9.59 -12.72 18.63
C SER A 383 -10.15 -11.48 19.32
N PHE A 384 -9.90 -10.31 18.72
CA PHE A 384 -10.61 -9.08 19.10
C PHE A 384 -12.10 -9.46 19.17
N PRO A 385 -12.82 -9.15 20.28
CA PRO A 385 -14.16 -9.68 20.50
C PRO A 385 -15.02 -9.55 19.23
N HIS A 386 -15.57 -10.67 18.73
CA HIS A 386 -16.35 -10.72 17.48
C HIS A 386 -17.49 -9.67 17.44
N ALA A 387 -18.01 -9.30 18.61
CA ALA A 387 -18.98 -8.21 18.81
C ALA A 387 -18.54 -6.85 18.24
N LEU A 388 -17.24 -6.61 18.05
CA LEU A 388 -16.69 -5.39 17.45
C LEU A 388 -16.63 -5.41 15.92
N ARG A 389 -16.72 -6.59 15.30
CA ARG A 389 -16.68 -6.77 13.83
C ARG A 389 -18.08 -6.88 13.23
N GLU A 390 -19.01 -7.57 13.89
CA GLU A 390 -20.34 -7.87 13.34
C GLU A 390 -21.33 -6.69 13.46
N GLN A 391 -21.17 -5.79 14.44
CA GLN A 391 -22.02 -4.60 14.61
C GLN A 391 -21.79 -3.48 13.58
N SER A 392 -21.02 -3.75 12.51
CA SER A 392 -20.85 -2.82 11.38
C SER A 392 -21.78 -3.10 10.19
N ASN A 393 -22.52 -4.22 10.21
CA ASN A 393 -23.31 -4.71 9.07
C ASN A 393 -24.81 -4.94 9.36
N ASP A 394 -25.31 -4.68 10.58
CA ASP A 394 -26.75 -4.82 10.91
C ASP A 394 -27.47 -3.46 10.89
N ASP A 395 -28.63 -3.41 10.24
CA ASP A 395 -29.47 -2.21 10.01
C ASP A 395 -30.16 -1.64 11.28
N ASN A 396 -29.84 -2.14 12.47
CA ASN A 396 -30.39 -1.64 13.75
C ASN A 396 -29.32 -0.87 14.55
N PHE A 397 -28.98 0.33 14.07
CA PHE A 397 -28.14 1.27 14.81
C PHE A 397 -28.99 2.12 15.79
N LEU A 398 -28.70 2.03 17.09
CA LEU A 398 -28.90 3.17 18.00
C LEU A 398 -27.65 4.05 17.93
N ALA A 399 -27.57 4.86 16.87
CA ALA A 399 -26.55 5.87 16.75
C ALA A 399 -26.89 7.04 17.70
N LEU A 400 -26.15 7.17 18.80
CA LEU A 400 -26.11 8.42 19.56
C LEU A 400 -25.28 9.43 18.75
N HIS A 401 -25.97 10.25 17.96
CA HIS A 401 -25.35 11.30 17.17
C HIS A 401 -25.01 12.52 18.03
N SER A 402 -23.76 12.95 17.93
CA SER A 402 -23.28 14.24 18.42
C SER A 402 -22.28 14.78 17.39
N GLY A 403 -22.77 15.46 16.35
CA GLY A 403 -21.93 16.07 15.32
C GLY A 403 -21.20 15.07 14.40
N THR A 404 -19.89 15.26 14.20
CA THR A 404 -19.04 14.64 13.15
C THR A 404 -18.44 13.26 13.50
N THR A 405 -18.93 12.58 14.53
CA THR A 405 -18.31 11.34 15.04
C THR A 405 -19.35 10.25 15.25
N ALA A 406 -19.05 9.03 14.80
CA ALA A 406 -19.84 7.83 15.12
C ALA A 406 -19.23 7.10 16.32
N PHE A 407 -20.08 6.61 17.22
CA PHE A 407 -19.66 5.82 18.37
C PHE A 407 -20.08 4.36 18.18
N VAL A 408 -19.14 3.42 18.30
CA VAL A 408 -19.44 1.99 18.43
C VAL A 408 -19.31 1.64 19.90
N ILE A 409 -20.34 1.03 20.48
CA ILE A 409 -20.33 0.57 21.88
C ILE A 409 -20.38 -0.95 21.87
N SER A 410 -19.32 -1.60 22.37
CA SER A 410 -19.27 -3.06 22.53
C SER A 410 -19.18 -3.44 24.00
N LYS A 411 -19.79 -4.57 24.36
CA LYS A 411 -19.71 -5.13 25.71
C LYS A 411 -18.83 -6.39 25.70
N TYR A 412 -17.79 -6.42 26.53
CA TYR A 412 -16.96 -7.62 26.71
C TYR A 412 -16.67 -7.85 28.19
N LYS A 413 -17.01 -9.06 28.69
CA LYS A 413 -16.85 -9.46 30.11
C LYS A 413 -17.43 -8.48 31.14
N GLY A 414 -18.51 -7.79 30.80
CA GLY A 414 -19.21 -6.87 31.71
C GLY A 414 -18.86 -5.39 31.50
N ASP A 415 -17.77 -5.08 30.81
CA ASP A 415 -17.32 -3.72 30.55
C ASP A 415 -17.82 -3.20 29.19
N PHE A 416 -18.17 -1.92 29.14
CA PHE A 416 -18.53 -1.20 27.91
C PHE A 416 -17.32 -0.48 27.32
N PHE A 417 -17.09 -0.69 26.03
CA PHE A 417 -16.01 -0.08 25.27
C PHE A 417 -16.61 0.87 24.24
N ARG A 418 -16.18 2.15 24.26
CA ARG A 418 -16.62 3.18 23.32
C ARG A 418 -15.51 3.43 22.30
N PHE A 419 -15.80 3.22 21.02
CA PHE A 419 -14.89 3.49 19.92
C PHE A 419 -15.37 4.73 19.17
N MET A 420 -14.46 5.66 18.87
CA MET A 420 -14.74 6.79 17.99
C MET A 420 -14.25 6.47 16.59
N LEU A 421 -15.16 6.49 15.62
CA LEU A 421 -14.81 6.48 14.21
C LEU A 421 -15.12 7.86 13.61
N PRO A 422 -14.15 8.55 12.99
CA PRO A 422 -14.41 9.83 12.32
C PRO A 422 -15.37 9.64 11.14
N LEU A 423 -16.48 10.38 11.08
CA LEU A 423 -17.49 10.23 10.00
C LEU A 423 -16.94 10.56 8.61
N HIS A 424 -15.94 11.44 8.48
CA HIS A 424 -15.30 11.71 7.19
C HIS A 424 -14.47 10.54 6.64
N LYS A 425 -14.38 9.42 7.38
CA LYS A 425 -13.74 8.17 6.97
C LYS A 425 -14.73 6.99 6.89
N ILE A 426 -16.02 7.21 7.16
CA ILE A 426 -17.11 6.25 6.92
C ILE A 426 -18.02 6.86 5.85
N PHE A 427 -17.92 6.38 4.61
CA PHE A 427 -18.74 6.87 3.51
C PHE A 427 -20.12 6.22 3.51
N PHE A 428 -21.18 7.03 3.58
CA PHE A 428 -22.56 6.62 3.32
C PHE A 428 -23.00 7.04 1.90
N PRO A 429 -23.98 6.33 1.29
CA PRO A 429 -24.12 6.27 -0.15
C PRO A 429 -25.20 7.20 -0.71
N TYR A 430 -25.04 8.52 -0.79
CA TYR A 430 -25.90 9.36 -1.65
C TYR A 430 -25.19 10.62 -2.19
N PRO A 431 -25.51 11.07 -3.43
CA PRO A 431 -25.00 12.31 -3.98
C PRO A 431 -25.63 13.52 -3.29
N ARG A 432 -24.83 14.59 -3.12
CA ARG A 432 -25.29 15.86 -2.55
C ARG A 432 -26.30 16.53 -3.48
N THR A 433 -27.58 16.41 -3.17
CA THR A 433 -28.60 17.37 -3.62
C THR A 433 -29.48 17.78 -2.43
N ASN A 434 -29.40 19.05 -2.06
CA ASN A 434 -30.32 19.86 -1.25
C ASN A 434 -30.94 19.20 0.00
N MET A 435 -30.26 19.30 1.15
CA MET A 435 -30.95 19.27 2.45
C MET A 435 -31.18 20.70 2.95
N ARG A 436 -32.46 21.10 3.04
CA ARG A 436 -32.91 22.21 3.90
C ARG A 436 -33.05 21.66 5.32
N CYS A 437 -32.38 22.28 6.29
CA CYS A 437 -32.60 22.01 7.70
C CYS A 437 -34.00 22.51 8.09
N PHE A 438 -34.81 21.63 8.67
CA PHE A 438 -35.87 22.02 9.59
C PHE A 438 -35.41 21.65 11.00
N ILE A 439 -35.33 22.65 11.86
CA ILE A 439 -35.23 22.47 13.31
C ILE A 439 -36.67 22.57 13.82
N GLN A 440 -37.13 21.57 14.56
CA GLN A 440 -38.29 21.69 15.45
C GLN A 440 -37.86 21.23 16.84
N ASP A 441 -38.38 21.96 17.82
CA ASP A 441 -37.96 22.02 19.23
C ASP A 441 -38.03 20.69 20.00
#